data_AF-A0A7C4F0U6-F1
#
_entry.id   AF-A0A7C4F0U6-F1
#
_cell.length_a   1.000
_cell.length_b   1.000
_cell.length_c   1.000
_cell.angle_alpha   90.00
_cell.angle_beta   90.00
_cell.angle_gamma   90.00
#
_symmetry.space_group_name_H-M   'P 1'
#
loop_
_entity.id
_entity.type
_entity.pdbx_description
1 polymer ?
#
loop_
_entity_poly.entity_id
_entity_poly.type
_entity_poly.pdbx_seq_one_letter_code
_entity_poly.pdbx_strand_id
1 'polypeptide(L)'
;MVSGVAIPPEFAWIVPIVVPFIIGLLVGLIIKRAITLILALMILVVVLIATGYVSLTFQDIFEKTMEFLPKIIDLGGSLQNVLPYSSATFLIGLLLGLWKG
;
A
#
# COMPACT_ATOMS: atom_id res chain seq x y z
N MET A 1 -2.78 -12.59 -33.22
CA MET A 1 -4.20 -12.27 -32.96
C MET A 1 -4.51 -12.77 -31.57
N VAL A 2 -4.58 -11.89 -30.56
CA VAL A 2 -4.90 -12.31 -29.19
C VAL A 2 -6.40 -12.50 -29.13
N SER A 3 -6.85 -13.73 -28.95
CA SER A 3 -8.27 -14.05 -28.73
C SER A 3 -8.72 -13.31 -27.47
N GLY A 4 -9.45 -12.21 -27.64
CA GLY A 4 -10.07 -11.50 -26.53
C GLY A 4 -11.01 -12.46 -25.81
N VAL A 5 -10.85 -12.61 -24.49
CA VAL A 5 -11.83 -13.31 -23.67
C VAL A 5 -13.15 -12.56 -23.85
N ALA A 6 -14.11 -13.18 -24.56
CA ALA A 6 -15.43 -12.62 -24.73
C ALA A 6 -16.14 -12.72 -23.38
N ILE A 7 -16.28 -11.59 -22.68
CA ILE A 7 -17.04 -11.52 -21.44
C ILE A 7 -18.51 -11.69 -21.83
N PRO A 8 -19.21 -12.71 -21.31
CA PRO A 8 -20.62 -12.89 -21.61
C PRO A 8 -21.42 -11.63 -21.21
N PRO A 9 -22.37 -11.15 -22.04
CA PRO A 9 -23.11 -9.91 -21.79
C PRO A 9 -23.75 -9.82 -20.40
N GLU A 10 -24.19 -10.95 -19.85
CA GLU A 10 -24.77 -11.09 -18.53
C GLU A 10 -23.83 -10.71 -17.38
N PHE A 11 -22.51 -10.71 -17.59
CA PHE A 11 -21.50 -10.35 -16.58
C PHE A 11 -20.84 -8.99 -16.84
N ALA A 12 -21.10 -8.35 -17.98
CA ALA A 12 -20.44 -7.08 -18.33
C ALA A 12 -20.71 -5.96 -17.32
N TRP A 13 -21.88 -5.96 -16.67
CA TRP A 13 -22.28 -4.94 -15.71
C TRP A 13 -21.58 -5.07 -14.34
N ILE A 14 -21.08 -6.25 -13.96
CA ILE A 14 -20.46 -6.48 -12.65
C ILE A 14 -18.94 -6.25 -12.65
N VAL A 15 -18.31 -6.35 -13.83
CA VAL A 15 -16.86 -6.10 -14.03
C VAL A 15 -16.37 -4.78 -13.42
N PRO A 16 -17.00 -3.61 -13.65
CA PRO A 16 -16.54 -2.35 -13.08
C PRO A 16 -16.67 -2.26 -11.54
N ILE A 17 -17.36 -3.20 -10.91
CA ILE A 17 -17.52 -3.29 -9.45
C ILE A 17 -16.46 -4.22 -8.87
N VAL A 18 -16.38 -5.44 -9.44
CA VAL A 18 -15.52 -6.52 -8.93
C VAL A 18 -14.05 -6.26 -9.20
N VAL A 19 -13.69 -5.73 -10.37
CA VAL A 19 -12.27 -5.48 -10.70
C VAL A 19 -11.64 -4.47 -9.73
N PRO A 20 -12.20 -3.27 -9.49
CA PRO A 20 -11.66 -2.36 -8.50
C PRO A 20 -11.64 -2.94 -7.08
N PHE A 21 -12.65 -3.72 -6.70
CA PHE A 21 -12.70 -4.38 -5.39
C PHE A 21 -11.54 -5.35 -5.17
N ILE A 22 -11.27 -6.24 -6.14
CA ILE A 22 -10.17 -7.21 -6.06
C ILE A 22 -8.82 -6.48 -5.99
N ILE A 23 -8.63 -5.46 -6.84
CA ILE A 23 -7.41 -4.64 -6.82
C ILE A 23 -7.24 -4.00 -5.44
N GLY A 24 -8.31 -3.41 -4.89
CA GLY A 24 -8.30 -2.83 -3.55
C GLY A 24 -7.87 -3.84 -2.50
N LEU A 25 -8.48 -5.03 -2.49
CA LEU A 25 -8.15 -6.09 -1.55
C LEU A 25 -6.67 -6.48 -1.62
N LEU A 26 -6.14 -6.74 -2.83
CA LEU A 26 -4.74 -7.10 -3.03
C LEU A 26 -3.79 -5.99 -2.55
N VAL A 27 -4.07 -4.73 -2.92
CA VAL A 27 -3.28 -3.58 -2.47
C VAL A 27 -3.32 -3.46 -0.94
N GLY A 28 -4.49 -3.62 -0.32
CA GLY A 28 -4.65 -3.60 1.13
C GLY A 28 -3.80 -4.67 1.83
N LEU A 29 -3.78 -5.90 1.33
CA LEU A 29 -2.94 -6.99 1.88
C LEU A 29 -1.44 -6.65 1.78
N ILE A 30 -1.01 -6.09 0.65
CA ILE A 30 0.40 -5.70 0.44
C ILE A 30 0.80 -4.60 1.44
N ILE A 31 -0.03 -3.55 1.56
CA ILE A 31 0.22 -2.43 2.49
C ILE A 31 0.27 -2.95 3.92
N LYS A 32 -0.65 -3.83 4.31
CA LYS A 32 -0.69 -4.41 5.66
C LYS A 32 0.61 -5.12 6.03
N ARG A 33 1.14 -5.93 5.11
CA ARG A 33 2.42 -6.61 5.31
C ARG A 33 3.60 -5.63 5.38
N ALA A 34 3.59 -4.59 4.54
CA ALA A 34 4.61 -3.55 4.57
C ALA A 34 4.62 -2.79 5.91
N ILE A 35 3.45 -2.42 6.44
CA ILE A 35 3.32 -1.76 7.75
C ILE A 35 3.86 -2.67 8.85
N THR A 36 3.51 -3.95 8.86
CA THR A 36 4.02 -4.90 9.86
C THR A 36 5.55 -5.01 9.81
N LEU A 37 6.14 -5.03 8.61
CA LEU A 37 7.59 -5.03 8.46
C LEU A 37 8.23 -3.74 8.99
N ILE A 38 7.67 -2.58 8.65
CA ILE A 38 8.17 -1.27 9.14
C ILE A 38 8.09 -1.20 10.67
N LEU A 39 6.99 -1.68 11.27
CA LEU A 39 6.86 -1.73 12.73
C LEU A 39 7.87 -2.66 13.38
N ALA A 40 8.12 -3.84 12.79
CA ALA A 40 9.16 -4.75 13.27
C ALA A 40 10.55 -4.10 13.20
N LEU A 41 10.86 -3.38 12.12
CA LEU A 41 12.10 -2.61 12.00
C LEU A 41 12.18 -1.49 13.04
N MET A 42 11.09 -0.76 13.30
CA MET A 42 11.07 0.26 14.35
C MET A 42 11.39 -0.33 15.72
N ILE A 43 10.79 -1.47 16.06
CA ILE A 43 11.08 -2.17 17.32
C ILE A 43 12.55 -2.58 17.38
N LEU A 44 13.10 -3.12 16.29
CA LEU A 44 14.52 -3.46 16.21
C LEU A 44 15.42 -2.24 16.46
N VAL A 45 15.12 -1.10 15.85
CA VAL A 45 15.87 0.15 16.07
C VAL A 45 15.82 0.58 17.53
N VAL A 46 14.66 0.50 18.19
CA VAL A 46 14.53 0.81 19.62
C VAL A 46 15.42 -0.10 20.47
N VAL A 47 15.50 -1.40 20.16
CA VAL A 47 16.39 -2.35 20.86
C VAL A 47 17.86 -1.98 20.67
N LEU A 48 18.27 -1.61 19.45
CA LEU A 48 19.65 -1.20 19.16
C LEU A 48 20.05 0.09 19.91
N ILE A 49 19.11 1.03 20.05
CA ILE A 49 19.32 2.25 20.85
C ILE A 49 19.46 1.88 22.33
N ALA A 50 18.55 1.07 22.87
CA ALA A 50 18.55 0.68 24.29
C ALA A 50 19.81 -0.08 24.72
N THR A 51 20.41 -0.83 23.79
CA THR A 51 21.65 -1.60 24.01
C THR A 51 22.92 -0.80 23.71
N GLY A 52 22.79 0.46 23.25
CA GLY A 52 23.92 1.35 22.96
C GLY A 52 24.66 1.04 21.65
N TYR A 53 24.14 0.14 20.81
CA TYR A 53 24.73 -0.16 19.50
C TYR A 53 24.53 0.98 18.49
N VAL A 54 23.47 1.78 18.65
CA VAL A 54 23.13 2.87 17.74
C VAL A 54 22.81 4.13 18.54
N SER A 55 23.41 5.25 18.16
CA SER A 55 23.11 6.60 18.66
C SER A 55 22.36 7.36 17.58
N LEU A 56 21.03 7.30 17.61
CA LEU A 56 20.16 8.09 16.74
C LEU A 56 19.54 9.24 17.53
N THR A 57 19.64 10.45 17.00
CA THR A 57 18.91 11.61 17.50
C THR A 57 17.60 11.79 16.75
N PHE A 58 16.68 12.57 17.32
CA PHE A 58 15.47 12.98 16.61
C PHE A 58 15.79 13.74 15.32
N GLN A 59 16.85 14.56 15.33
CA GLN A 59 17.30 15.34 14.18
C GLN A 59 17.71 14.42 13.02
N ASP A 60 18.48 13.37 13.29
CA ASP A 60 18.92 12.39 12.28
C ASP A 60 17.71 11.71 11.62
N ILE A 61 16.72 11.31 12.42
CA ILE A 61 15.50 10.66 11.93
C ILE A 61 14.67 11.64 11.11
N PHE A 62 14.53 12.88 11.56
CA PHE A 62 13.76 13.92 10.88
C PHE A 62 14.38 14.28 9.52
N GLU A 63 15.69 14.54 9.49
CA GLU A 63 16.42 14.85 8.25
C GLU A 63 16.32 13.68 7.25
N LYS A 64 16.52 12.45 7.73
CA LYS A 64 16.37 11.27 6.88
C LYS A 64 14.94 11.12 6.38
N THR A 65 13.95 11.36 7.23
CA THR A 65 12.55 11.30 6.82
C THR A 65 12.26 12.35 5.74
N MET A 66 12.72 13.58 5.91
CA MET A 66 12.50 14.66 4.95
C MET A 66 13.26 14.44 3.62
N GLU A 67 14.37 13.68 3.64
CA GLU A 67 15.08 13.26 2.42
C GLU A 67 14.26 12.25 1.58
N PHE A 68 13.51 11.35 2.23
CA PHE A 68 12.79 10.25 1.57
C PHE A 68 11.30 10.50 1.36
N LEU A 69 10.65 11.24 2.26
CA LEU A 69 9.21 11.49 2.24
C LEU A 69 8.73 12.12 0.91
N PRO A 70 9.41 13.12 0.32
CA PRO A 70 9.03 13.65 -0.99
C PRO A 70 9.06 12.58 -2.09
N LYS A 71 10.09 11.73 -2.11
CA LYS A 71 10.22 10.64 -3.10
C LYS A 71 9.07 9.63 -2.99
N ILE A 72 8.64 9.35 -1.76
CA ILE A 72 7.49 8.45 -1.49
C ILE A 72 6.19 9.11 -1.97
N ILE A 73 6.01 10.40 -1.72
CA ILE A 73 4.85 11.18 -2.17
C ILE A 73 4.78 11.20 -3.70
N ASP A 74 5.90 11.46 -4.38
CA ASP A 74 5.97 11.49 -5.85
C ASP A 74 5.65 10.13 -6.45
N LEU A 75 6.20 9.05 -5.88
CA LEU A 75 5.89 7.69 -6.28
C LEU A 75 4.38 7.39 -6.09
N GLY A 76 3.83 7.78 -4.94
CA GLY A 76 2.41 7.61 -4.62
C GLY A 76 1.50 8.43 -5.54
N GLY A 77 1.91 9.64 -5.94
CA GLY A 77 1.21 10.48 -6.90
C GLY A 77 1.04 9.80 -8.25
N SER A 78 2.10 9.12 -8.74
CA SER A 78 2.03 8.36 -9.99
C SER A 78 1.01 7.20 -9.92
N LEU A 79 0.88 6.54 -8.76
CA LEU A 79 -0.05 5.43 -8.57
C LEU A 79 -1.53 5.84 -8.67
N GLN A 80 -1.86 7.12 -8.50
CA GLN A 80 -3.23 7.63 -8.65
C GLN A 80 -3.76 7.46 -10.08
N ASN A 81 -2.88 7.37 -11.08
CA ASN A 81 -3.28 7.11 -12.48
C ASN A 81 -3.56 5.63 -12.76
N VAL A 82 -3.19 4.73 -11.85
CA VAL A 82 -3.30 3.28 -12.01
C VAL A 82 -4.36 2.69 -11.08
N LEU A 83 -4.41 3.19 -9.84
CA LEU A 83 -5.32 2.70 -8.83
C LEU A 83 -6.68 3.40 -8.91
N PRO A 84 -7.80 2.67 -8.83
CA PRO A 84 -9.14 3.25 -8.85
C PRO A 84 -9.52 3.84 -7.48
N TYR A 85 -8.76 4.82 -6.97
CA TYR A 85 -8.90 5.35 -5.62
C TYR A 85 -10.20 6.14 -5.39
N SER A 86 -10.83 6.66 -6.45
CA SER A 86 -12.16 7.29 -6.40
C SER A 86 -13.31 6.29 -6.36
N SER A 87 -13.05 4.99 -6.56
CA SER A 87 -14.07 3.94 -6.49
C SER A 87 -14.34 3.50 -5.06
N ALA A 88 -15.62 3.56 -4.65
CA ALA A 88 -16.05 3.06 -3.35
C ALA A 88 -15.73 1.56 -3.16
N THR A 89 -15.87 0.73 -4.21
CA THR A 89 -15.62 -0.71 -4.09
C THR A 89 -14.14 -1.03 -3.94
N PHE A 90 -13.27 -0.24 -4.58
CA PHE A 90 -11.83 -0.31 -4.33
C PHE A 90 -11.49 0.02 -2.88
N LEU A 91 -12.02 1.13 -2.34
CA LEU A 91 -11.77 1.54 -0.96
C LEU A 91 -12.27 0.50 0.04
N ILE A 92 -13.43 -0.10 -0.18
CA ILE A 92 -13.94 -1.21 0.64
C ILE A 92 -13.00 -2.41 0.57
N GLY A 93 -12.60 -2.83 -0.64
CA GLY A 93 -11.64 -3.93 -0.81
C GLY A 93 -10.33 -3.65 -0.07
N LEU A 94 -9.79 -2.44 -0.22
CA LEU A 94 -8.56 -1.99 0.43
C LEU A 94 -8.66 -2.02 1.96
N LEU A 95 -9.74 -1.49 2.53
CA LEU A 95 -9.98 -1.52 3.97
C LEU A 95 -10.06 -2.95 4.50
N LEU A 96 -10.76 -3.84 3.79
CA LEU A 96 -10.85 -5.26 4.16
C LEU A 96 -9.50 -5.96 4.06
N GLY A 97 -8.72 -5.69 3.01
CA GLY A 97 -7.35 -6.19 2.86
C GLY A 97 -6.43 -5.70 3.97
N LEU A 98 -6.55 -4.44 4.39
CA LEU A 98 -5.78 -3.88 5.52
C LEU A 98 -6.14 -4.49 6.87
N TRP A 99 -7.42 -4.83 7.07
CA TRP A 99 -7.88 -5.42 8.33
C TRP A 99 -7.43 -6.87 8.44
N LYS A 100 -7.65 -7.68 7.40
CA LYS A 100 -7.47 -9.14 7.45
C LYS A 100 -6.10 -9.64 6.95
N GLY A 101 -5.28 -8.79 6.33
CA GLY A 101 -3.90 -9.12 5.95
C GLY A 101 -2.93 -9.18 7.13
#